data_AF-A0AAW2MH20-F1
#
_entry.id   AF-A0AAW2MH20-F1
#
_cell.length_a   1.000
_cell.length_b   1.000
_cell.length_c   1.000
_cell.angle_alpha   90.00
_cell.angle_beta   90.00
_cell.angle_gamma   90.00
#
_symmetry.space_group_name_H-M   'P 1'
#
loop_
_entity.id
_entity.type
_entity.pdbx_description
1 polymer ?
#
loop_
_entity_poly.entity_id
_entity_poly.type
_entity_poly.pdbx_seq_one_letter_code
_entity_poly.pdbx_strand_id
1 'polypeptide(L)'
;MNTHHQRTPHSTSHACDSFTRFLRCLGAWSDLAPLSSRHVLGVRVHPSSRYYKFEAEKLIIHHQSFTRTKLSFSSGFLLCQLTEVSSMATVTPSSFVSHIHGAAASVDSKSNLAQIGLRTQPVTHNGLRSVNKVDMLQLKSNVKAAAKKSRSMVKKTEKEGAPAKIVCGSGMNLVFISAEVGPWSKTGGLGDVLGGLPPAMAANGHRAMTVSPRYDQYKDAWDTSVVVEIQVGDRVEKVRFFHCYKRGVDRVFVDHPVFLEKVWGKTKSKIYGPTAGTDYQDNQLRFSLLCQAALLAPLVLNLNSSKYFSGPYGEDVIFIANDWHTALLPCYLKTMYQSRGIYKHAKVAFCIHNIAYQGRFGFSDFDLLNLPDEYKSSFDFVDGYAKPVKGRKINWMKAGILESDRVVTVSPYYAQELVSGVEKGVELDNIIRKTGITGIVNGMDTQEWNPATDKYIDCNYDITTVMDAKPLLKEALQAAVGLPVDRSIPVIGFIGRLEEQKALTFLLLPFPSLLGGTFR
;
A
#
# COMPACT_ATOMS: atom_id res chain seq x y z
N MET A 1 -43.02 44.57 -24.04
CA MET A 1 -42.15 44.01 -25.09
C MET A 1 -41.35 42.87 -24.47
N ASN A 2 -41.57 41.65 -24.97
CA ASN A 2 -40.99 40.40 -24.49
C ASN A 2 -39.47 40.34 -24.71
N THR A 3 -38.73 39.63 -23.85
CA THR A 3 -37.94 38.45 -24.26
C THR A 3 -37.30 37.71 -23.07
N HIS A 4 -37.68 36.43 -22.99
CA HIS A 4 -37.04 35.23 -22.44
C HIS A 4 -35.79 35.30 -21.52
N HIS A 5 -35.95 34.78 -20.30
CA HIS A 5 -34.91 34.07 -19.57
C HIS A 5 -35.09 32.55 -19.73
N GLN A 6 -34.20 31.90 -20.47
CA GLN A 6 -33.98 30.45 -20.41
C GLN A 6 -33.05 30.13 -19.23
N ARG A 7 -33.53 29.32 -18.28
CA ARG A 7 -32.67 28.58 -17.35
C ARG A 7 -32.25 27.28 -18.02
N THR A 8 -30.96 27.07 -18.17
CA THR A 8 -30.36 25.76 -18.52
C THR A 8 -30.17 24.94 -17.24
N PRO A 9 -30.62 23.68 -17.17
CA PRO A 9 -30.15 22.72 -16.18
C PRO A 9 -28.94 21.96 -16.74
N HIS A 10 -27.77 22.16 -16.15
CA HIS A 10 -26.61 21.30 -16.39
C HIS A 10 -26.80 19.98 -15.63
N SER A 11 -27.18 18.92 -16.34
CA SER A 11 -27.32 17.56 -15.82
C SER A 11 -26.10 16.70 -16.18
N THR A 12 -25.42 16.18 -15.16
CA THR A 12 -25.09 14.74 -15.01
C THR A 12 -24.94 13.91 -16.29
N SER A 13 -23.97 14.20 -17.17
CA SER A 13 -23.69 13.37 -18.36
C SER A 13 -22.35 12.64 -18.33
N HIS A 14 -21.37 13.05 -17.51
CA HIS A 14 -20.02 12.50 -17.59
C HIS A 14 -19.77 11.19 -16.83
N ALA A 15 -20.63 10.83 -15.87
CA ALA A 15 -20.52 9.54 -15.16
C ALA A 15 -20.97 8.35 -16.03
N CYS A 16 -21.94 8.56 -16.93
CA CYS A 16 -22.34 7.55 -17.93
C CYS A 16 -21.24 7.30 -18.97
N ASP A 17 -20.46 8.32 -19.33
CA ASP A 17 -19.42 8.21 -20.36
C ASP A 17 -18.24 7.31 -19.94
N SER A 18 -17.88 7.32 -18.65
CA SER A 18 -16.79 6.49 -18.12
C SER A 18 -17.20 5.01 -18.04
N PHE A 19 -18.46 4.73 -17.70
CA PHE A 19 -19.02 3.38 -17.65
C PHE A 19 -19.25 2.80 -19.05
N THR A 20 -19.72 3.61 -19.99
CA THR A 20 -19.94 3.20 -21.39
C THR A 20 -18.61 2.90 -22.10
N ARG A 21 -17.52 3.62 -21.76
CA ARG A 21 -16.17 3.31 -22.26
C ARG A 21 -15.58 2.02 -21.69
N PHE A 22 -15.82 1.74 -20.41
CA PHE A 22 -15.39 0.49 -19.78
C PHE A 22 -16.08 -0.74 -20.41
N LEU A 23 -17.37 -0.64 -20.73
CA LEU A 23 -18.13 -1.72 -21.36
C LEU A 23 -17.79 -1.91 -22.86
N ARG A 24 -17.44 -0.84 -23.60
CA ARG A 24 -16.97 -0.95 -25.00
C ARG A 24 -15.61 -1.66 -25.13
N CYS A 25 -14.75 -1.59 -24.13
CA CYS A 25 -13.49 -2.36 -24.10
C CYS A 25 -13.68 -3.87 -23.89
N LEU A 26 -14.86 -4.33 -23.48
CA LEU A 26 -15.15 -5.73 -23.21
C LEU A 26 -15.85 -6.46 -24.38
N GLY A 27 -15.97 -5.82 -25.55
CA GLY A 27 -16.40 -6.49 -26.79
C GLY A 27 -17.81 -7.08 -26.75
N ALA A 28 -18.69 -6.55 -25.90
CA ALA A 28 -20.05 -7.04 -25.74
C ALA A 28 -21.08 -5.96 -26.17
N TRP A 29 -21.77 -6.30 -27.26
CA TRP A 29 -23.17 -5.96 -27.58
C TRP A 29 -23.47 -4.78 -28.52
N SER A 30 -24.08 -5.17 -29.65
CA SER A 30 -24.96 -4.41 -30.53
C SER A 30 -26.41 -4.49 -30.04
N ASP A 31 -27.15 -3.39 -30.22
CA ASP A 31 -28.61 -3.22 -30.18
C ASP A 31 -29.33 -3.20 -28.82
N LEU A 32 -29.65 -1.97 -28.35
CA LEU A 32 -30.96 -1.58 -27.78
C LEU A 32 -31.03 -0.05 -27.51
N ALA A 33 -32.22 0.53 -27.73
CA ALA A 33 -32.56 1.96 -27.74
C ALA A 33 -32.58 2.64 -26.35
N PRO A 34 -32.49 4.00 -26.25
CA PRO A 34 -32.23 4.69 -24.98
C PRO A 34 -33.48 4.80 -24.08
N LEU A 35 -33.33 4.50 -22.79
CA LEU A 35 -34.35 4.71 -21.75
C LEU A 35 -34.28 6.13 -21.19
N SER A 36 -35.43 6.80 -21.14
CA SER A 36 -35.62 8.17 -20.66
C SER A 36 -35.63 8.30 -19.14
N SER A 37 -35.15 9.44 -18.66
CA SER A 37 -35.15 9.90 -17.28
C SER A 37 -36.54 10.04 -16.67
N ARG A 38 -36.78 9.39 -15.52
CA ARG A 38 -37.67 9.81 -14.42
C ARG A 38 -37.67 8.71 -13.36
N HIS A 39 -37.17 9.03 -12.16
CA HIS A 39 -37.64 8.64 -10.82
C HIS A 39 -36.48 8.90 -9.83
N VAL A 40 -36.42 10.12 -9.32
CA VAL A 40 -35.53 10.52 -8.21
C VAL A 40 -36.35 10.38 -6.93
N LEU A 41 -35.96 9.48 -6.03
CA LEU A 41 -36.45 9.47 -4.64
C LEU A 41 -35.42 10.21 -3.76
N GLY A 42 -35.84 11.31 -3.15
CA GLY A 42 -35.01 12.12 -2.25
C GLY A 42 -34.91 11.50 -0.85
N VAL A 43 -33.72 11.59 -0.25
CA VAL A 43 -33.47 11.22 1.15
C VAL A 43 -33.45 12.48 2.00
N ARG A 44 -34.36 12.58 2.99
CA ARG A 44 -34.28 13.54 4.10
C ARG A 44 -33.57 12.88 5.27
N VAL A 45 -32.62 13.59 5.89
CA VAL A 45 -31.92 13.19 7.11
C VAL A 45 -32.26 14.20 8.21
N HIS A 46 -32.74 13.71 9.36
CA HIS A 46 -32.86 14.52 10.59
C HIS A 46 -31.67 14.24 11.53
N PRO A 47 -31.16 15.25 12.25
CA PRO A 47 -30.03 15.08 13.15
C PRO A 47 -30.51 14.83 14.59
N SER A 48 -30.26 13.66 15.15
CA SER A 48 -29.98 13.52 16.59
C SER A 48 -29.59 12.09 16.96
N SER A 49 -28.65 12.00 17.89
CA SER A 49 -28.20 10.84 18.68
C SER A 49 -27.19 9.87 18.06
N ARG A 50 -26.28 9.46 18.95
CA ARG A 50 -25.03 8.72 18.77
C ARG A 50 -25.31 7.21 18.64
N TYR A 51 -24.33 6.48 18.11
CA TYR A 51 -24.21 5.02 17.91
C TYR A 51 -24.71 4.48 16.56
N TYR A 52 -23.76 3.96 15.76
CA TYR A 52 -24.03 3.05 14.66
C TYR A 52 -23.96 1.63 15.19
N LYS A 53 -25.12 0.98 15.34
CA LYS A 53 -25.24 -0.47 15.49
C LYS A 53 -25.73 -1.00 14.14
N PHE A 54 -24.93 -1.82 13.46
CA PHE A 54 -25.39 -2.53 12.26
C PHE A 54 -26.10 -3.80 12.73
N GLU A 55 -27.42 -3.76 12.82
CA GLU A 55 -28.27 -4.94 12.85
C GLU A 55 -28.92 -5.07 11.47
N ALA A 56 -28.74 -6.23 10.83
CA ALA A 56 -29.41 -6.56 9.58
C ALA A 56 -30.86 -6.92 9.89
N GLU A 57 -31.79 -5.96 9.76
CA GLU A 57 -33.22 -6.26 9.82
C GLU A 57 -33.70 -6.87 8.50
N LYS A 58 -34.42 -8.00 8.63
CA LYS A 58 -35.16 -8.68 7.58
C LYS A 58 -36.14 -7.72 6.90
N LEU A 59 -36.02 -7.59 5.58
CA LEU A 59 -37.03 -6.96 4.75
C LEU A 59 -38.26 -7.88 4.64
N ILE A 60 -39.35 -7.55 5.34
CA ILE A 60 -40.68 -8.13 5.12
C ILE A 60 -41.37 -7.27 4.06
N ILE A 61 -41.61 -7.84 2.88
CA ILE A 61 -42.38 -7.20 1.81
C ILE A 61 -43.87 -7.52 2.02
N HIS A 62 -44.67 -6.50 2.34
CA HIS A 62 -46.13 -6.57 2.25
C HIS A 62 -46.55 -6.55 0.78
N HIS A 63 -47.10 -7.66 0.28
CA HIS A 63 -47.66 -7.75 -1.05
C HIS A 63 -49.13 -7.31 -1.01
N GLN A 64 -49.47 -6.23 -1.72
CA GLN A 64 -50.87 -5.92 -2.02
C GLN A 64 -51.36 -6.82 -3.16
N SER A 65 -52.58 -7.31 -2.92
CA SER A 65 -53.45 -8.20 -3.68
C SER A 65 -53.67 -7.86 -5.16
N PHE A 66 -53.66 -8.90 -6.00
CA PHE A 66 -54.55 -9.03 -7.16
C PHE A 66 -55.23 -10.41 -7.13
N THR A 67 -56.51 -10.43 -7.48
CA THR A 67 -57.48 -11.52 -7.26
C THR A 67 -57.62 -12.48 -8.45
N ARG A 68 -58.09 -13.71 -8.12
CA ARG A 68 -58.55 -14.85 -8.97
C ARG A 68 -57.43 -15.65 -9.65
N THR A 69 -57.31 -16.97 -9.49
CA THR A 69 -58.37 -18.01 -9.55
C THR A 69 -57.94 -19.28 -8.77
N LYS A 70 -58.93 -20.00 -8.24
CA LYS A 70 -58.84 -21.24 -7.42
C LYS A 70 -58.06 -22.38 -8.10
N LEU A 71 -57.27 -23.11 -7.32
CA LEU A 71 -57.14 -24.57 -7.31
C LEU A 71 -56.49 -25.02 -5.99
N SER A 72 -56.89 -26.19 -5.49
CA SER A 72 -56.93 -26.53 -4.08
C SER A 72 -56.00 -27.69 -3.68
N PHE A 73 -55.52 -27.67 -2.41
CA PHE A 73 -54.96 -28.76 -1.56
C PHE A 73 -53.69 -29.49 -2.08
N SER A 74 -52.67 -29.79 -1.26
CA SER A 74 -52.72 -30.46 0.05
C SER A 74 -51.57 -30.05 1.00
N SER A 75 -51.82 -30.37 2.26
CA SER A 75 -51.22 -29.96 3.53
C SER A 75 -49.93 -30.69 3.93
N GLY A 76 -49.10 -30.01 4.74
CA GLY A 76 -48.02 -30.61 5.52
C GLY A 76 -47.43 -29.63 6.52
N PHE A 77 -48.01 -29.55 7.73
CA PHE A 77 -47.45 -28.86 8.89
C PHE A 77 -46.30 -29.70 9.48
N LEU A 78 -45.17 -29.06 9.81
CA LEU A 78 -44.41 -29.44 11.00
C LEU A 78 -43.71 -28.22 11.61
N LEU A 79 -44.13 -27.92 12.84
CA LEU A 79 -43.53 -26.98 13.78
C LEU A 79 -42.32 -27.67 14.42
N CYS A 80 -41.17 -27.01 14.56
CA CYS A 80 -40.23 -27.35 15.63
C CYS A 80 -39.41 -26.14 16.07
N GLN A 81 -39.20 -26.09 17.38
CA GLN A 81 -38.81 -24.95 18.19
C GLN A 81 -37.31 -24.67 18.16
N LEU A 82 -36.97 -23.39 18.30
CA LEU A 82 -35.66 -22.91 18.73
C LEU A 82 -35.38 -23.39 20.15
N THR A 83 -34.25 -24.08 20.35
CA THR A 83 -33.61 -24.23 21.65
C THR A 83 -32.17 -23.76 21.53
N GLU A 84 -31.85 -22.68 22.23
CA GLU A 84 -30.50 -22.27 22.54
C GLU A 84 -29.90 -23.26 23.54
N VAL A 85 -28.69 -23.77 23.25
CA VAL A 85 -27.84 -24.39 24.27
C VAL A 85 -26.43 -23.84 24.13
N SER A 86 -26.03 -23.10 25.15
CA SER A 86 -24.66 -22.71 25.47
C SER A 86 -23.86 -23.96 25.88
N SER A 87 -22.68 -24.19 25.29
CA SER A 87 -21.59 -24.87 26.02
C SER A 87 -20.23 -24.56 25.39
N MET A 88 -19.31 -24.17 26.27
CA MET A 88 -17.87 -24.11 26.02
C MET A 88 -17.31 -25.52 25.89
N ALA A 89 -16.42 -25.75 24.93
CA ALA A 89 -15.51 -26.88 24.95
C ALA A 89 -14.12 -26.46 24.48
N THR A 90 -13.20 -26.47 25.43
CA THR A 90 -11.75 -26.32 25.32
C THR A 90 -11.18 -27.53 24.57
N VAL A 91 -10.38 -27.31 23.52
CA VAL A 91 -9.65 -28.39 22.83
C VAL A 91 -8.16 -28.26 23.15
N THR A 92 -7.66 -29.21 23.95
CA THR A 92 -6.24 -29.46 24.22
C THR A 92 -5.60 -30.22 23.05
N PRO A 93 -4.37 -29.89 22.61
CA PRO A 93 -3.65 -30.67 21.63
C PRO A 93 -2.95 -31.88 22.28
N SER A 94 -3.26 -33.08 21.81
CA SER A 94 -2.55 -34.31 22.16
C SER A 94 -1.28 -34.46 21.32
N SER A 95 -0.14 -34.51 22.00
CA SER A 95 1.17 -34.86 21.46
C SER A 95 1.25 -36.36 21.11
N PHE A 96 1.47 -36.68 19.84
CA PHE A 96 1.94 -38.01 19.43
C PHE A 96 3.46 -37.99 19.32
N VAL A 97 4.10 -38.69 20.26
CA VAL A 97 5.52 -39.04 20.27
C VAL A 97 5.65 -40.38 19.53
N SER A 98 6.41 -40.45 18.44
CA SER A 98 6.86 -41.71 17.87
C SER A 98 8.34 -41.90 18.15
N HIS A 99 8.64 -42.96 18.92
CA HIS A 99 9.98 -43.42 19.23
C HIS A 99 10.69 -43.92 17.97
N ILE A 100 11.93 -43.46 17.78
CA ILE A 100 12.90 -44.03 16.86
C ILE A 100 13.69 -45.11 17.62
N HIS A 101 13.59 -46.35 17.18
CA HIS A 101 14.60 -47.37 17.43
C HIS A 101 15.19 -47.83 16.11
N GLY A 102 16.51 -47.71 16.00
CA GLY A 102 17.29 -48.25 14.91
C GLY A 102 17.65 -49.71 15.13
N ALA A 103 17.76 -50.44 14.03
CA ALA A 103 18.63 -51.60 13.90
C ALA A 103 18.91 -51.81 12.40
N ALA A 104 20.11 -52.32 12.14
CA ALA A 104 20.77 -52.30 10.86
C ALA A 104 20.45 -53.52 9.97
N ALA A 105 20.87 -53.37 8.71
CA ALA A 105 21.60 -54.35 7.90
C ALA A 105 20.91 -54.98 6.67
N SER A 106 21.79 -55.12 5.68
CA SER A 106 21.87 -56.01 4.53
C SER A 106 21.27 -55.61 3.18
N VAL A 107 22.17 -55.68 2.22
CA VAL A 107 22.15 -55.46 0.79
C VAL A 107 21.60 -56.70 0.06
N ASP A 108 21.02 -56.46 -1.13
CA ASP A 108 20.84 -57.33 -2.31
C ASP A 108 19.39 -57.25 -2.81
N SER A 109 19.05 -57.26 -4.10
CA SER A 109 19.74 -57.22 -5.39
C SER A 109 18.66 -56.95 -6.47
N LYS A 110 19.08 -56.61 -7.69
CA LYS A 110 18.22 -56.26 -8.84
C LYS A 110 17.46 -57.46 -9.42
N SER A 111 16.18 -57.30 -9.80
CA SER A 111 15.62 -57.89 -11.04
C SER A 111 14.19 -57.40 -11.39
N ASN A 112 14.11 -56.65 -12.50
CA ASN A 112 13.22 -56.75 -13.67
C ASN A 112 11.74 -57.24 -13.63
N LEU A 113 10.95 -56.45 -14.41
CA LEU A 113 9.86 -56.75 -15.34
C LEU A 113 8.41 -57.05 -14.86
N ALA A 114 7.54 -56.08 -15.18
CA ALA A 114 6.28 -56.16 -15.94
C ALA A 114 5.47 -57.48 -15.92
N GLN A 115 4.19 -57.43 -15.50
CA GLN A 115 3.01 -57.39 -16.40
C GLN A 115 1.66 -57.53 -15.64
N ILE A 116 0.64 -56.88 -16.21
CA ILE A 116 -0.80 -57.23 -16.21
C ILE A 116 -1.67 -56.89 -14.97
N GLY A 117 -2.74 -56.13 -15.23
CA GLY A 117 -3.88 -56.03 -14.30
C GLY A 117 -4.86 -54.87 -14.55
N LEU A 118 -5.31 -54.63 -15.79
CA LEU A 118 -6.48 -53.78 -16.04
C LEU A 118 -7.74 -54.55 -15.63
N ARG A 119 -8.41 -54.17 -14.54
CA ARG A 119 -9.88 -54.20 -14.43
C ARG A 119 -10.41 -53.58 -13.14
N THR A 120 -11.60 -52.98 -13.30
CA THR A 120 -12.62 -52.58 -12.30
C THR A 120 -12.37 -51.34 -11.43
N GLN A 121 -12.90 -50.21 -11.92
CA GLN A 121 -13.39 -49.11 -11.07
C GLN A 121 -14.69 -49.53 -10.36
N PRO A 122 -14.92 -49.00 -9.16
CA PRO A 122 -16.17 -48.29 -8.89
C PRO A 122 -15.88 -46.82 -8.53
N VAL A 123 -16.73 -45.95 -9.09
CA VAL A 123 -16.75 -44.51 -8.90
C VAL A 123 -17.23 -44.20 -7.48
N THR A 124 -16.40 -43.53 -6.69
CA THR A 124 -16.85 -42.75 -5.52
C THR A 124 -16.31 -41.34 -5.66
N HIS A 125 -17.19 -40.39 -5.95
CA HIS A 125 -16.91 -38.96 -5.91
C HIS A 125 -16.57 -38.54 -4.48
N ASN A 126 -15.29 -38.23 -4.25
CA ASN A 126 -14.84 -37.32 -3.20
C ASN A 126 -13.64 -36.55 -3.77
N GLY A 127 -13.92 -35.36 -4.28
CA GLY A 127 -12.99 -34.50 -5.00
C GLY A 127 -11.97 -33.83 -4.07
N LEU A 128 -10.98 -34.60 -3.63
CA LEU A 128 -9.67 -34.10 -3.23
C LEU A 128 -8.66 -34.79 -4.15
N ARG A 129 -8.33 -34.14 -5.27
CA ARG A 129 -7.16 -34.57 -6.06
C ARG A 129 -5.93 -34.24 -5.23
N SER A 130 -5.31 -35.26 -4.63
CA SER A 130 -3.95 -35.12 -4.11
C SER A 130 -3.05 -34.69 -5.28
N VAL A 131 -2.37 -33.55 -5.14
CA VAL A 131 -1.38 -33.08 -6.11
C VAL A 131 -0.40 -34.21 -6.38
N ASN A 132 -0.35 -34.67 -7.64
CA ASN A 132 0.42 -35.86 -8.00
C ASN A 132 1.91 -35.53 -7.87
N LYS A 133 2.62 -36.19 -6.95
CA LYS A 133 4.05 -35.93 -6.67
C LYS A 133 4.93 -36.09 -7.92
N VAL A 134 4.46 -36.85 -8.91
CA VAL A 134 5.13 -37.12 -10.18
C VAL A 134 5.19 -35.87 -11.08
N ASP A 135 4.10 -35.11 -11.16
CA ASP A 135 4.04 -33.89 -11.99
C ASP A 135 4.99 -32.81 -11.45
N MET A 136 5.09 -32.69 -10.11
CA MET A 136 6.03 -31.77 -9.46
C MET A 136 7.50 -32.17 -9.67
N LEU A 137 7.79 -33.47 -9.75
CA LEU A 137 9.16 -33.97 -9.96
C LEU A 137 9.62 -33.76 -11.41
N GLN A 138 8.73 -33.99 -12.39
CA GLN A 138 9.01 -33.76 -13.81
C GLN A 138 9.25 -32.27 -14.13
N LEU A 139 8.55 -31.36 -13.44
CA LEU A 139 8.77 -29.92 -13.61
C LEU A 139 10.13 -29.48 -13.02
N LYS A 140 10.51 -30.01 -11.85
CA LYS A 140 11.81 -29.71 -11.20
C LYS A 140 13.02 -30.13 -12.05
N SER A 141 12.91 -31.20 -12.85
CA SER A 141 13.97 -31.60 -13.79
C SER A 141 14.05 -30.69 -15.01
N ASN A 142 12.91 -30.22 -15.53
CA ASN A 142 12.85 -29.39 -16.73
C ASN A 142 13.28 -27.93 -16.47
N VAL A 143 12.95 -27.38 -15.29
CA VAL A 143 13.36 -26.03 -14.86
C VAL A 143 14.88 -25.92 -14.72
N LYS A 144 15.56 -26.96 -14.22
CA LYS A 144 17.03 -26.98 -14.09
C LYS A 144 17.76 -26.99 -15.44
N ALA A 145 17.16 -27.59 -16.47
CA ALA A 145 17.74 -27.62 -17.82
C ALA A 145 17.54 -26.28 -18.57
N ALA A 146 16.39 -25.62 -18.38
CA ALA A 146 16.09 -24.32 -18.99
C ALA A 146 16.91 -23.17 -18.38
N ALA A 147 17.13 -23.17 -17.06
CA ALA A 147 17.94 -22.18 -16.35
C ALA A 147 19.41 -22.09 -16.82
N LYS A 148 19.95 -23.19 -17.40
CA LYS A 148 21.33 -23.22 -17.92
C LYS A 148 21.43 -22.58 -19.32
N LYS A 149 20.34 -22.54 -20.10
CA LYS A 149 20.28 -21.89 -21.42
C LYS A 149 19.97 -20.39 -21.34
N SER A 150 19.19 -19.95 -20.36
CA SER A 150 18.79 -18.53 -20.23
C SER A 150 19.92 -17.60 -19.78
N ARG A 151 20.93 -18.09 -19.03
CA ARG A 151 22.15 -17.31 -18.69
C ARG A 151 22.95 -16.84 -19.91
N SER A 152 22.78 -17.46 -21.08
CA SER A 152 23.49 -17.12 -22.31
C SER A 152 22.82 -16.01 -23.13
N MET A 153 21.51 -15.78 -23.01
CA MET A 153 20.77 -14.85 -23.89
C MET A 153 20.53 -13.46 -23.31
N VAL A 154 20.61 -13.27 -21.98
CA VAL A 154 20.34 -11.97 -21.32
C VAL A 154 21.40 -10.89 -21.64
N LYS A 155 22.50 -11.25 -22.32
CA LYS A 155 23.59 -10.32 -22.63
C LYS A 155 23.35 -9.37 -23.83
N LYS A 156 22.22 -9.44 -24.55
CA LYS A 156 22.17 -8.89 -25.92
C LYS A 156 21.11 -7.85 -26.27
N THR A 157 20.33 -7.29 -25.33
CA THR A 157 19.25 -6.38 -25.74
C THR A 157 18.98 -5.24 -24.75
N GLU A 158 19.81 -4.19 -24.80
CA GLU A 158 19.43 -2.85 -24.33
C GLU A 158 20.12 -1.78 -25.18
N LYS A 159 19.44 -1.31 -26.23
CA LYS A 159 19.71 -0.02 -26.88
C LYS A 159 18.41 0.48 -27.47
N GLU A 160 17.80 1.48 -26.83
CA GLU A 160 17.34 2.73 -27.47
C GLU A 160 16.60 3.66 -26.49
N GLY A 161 16.92 4.96 -26.55
CA GLY A 161 15.98 6.06 -26.26
C GLY A 161 15.78 6.52 -24.82
N ALA A 162 16.82 6.61 -23.98
CA ALA A 162 16.67 7.20 -22.64
C ALA A 162 16.67 8.75 -22.71
N PRO A 163 15.82 9.44 -21.92
CA PRO A 163 15.92 10.89 -21.73
C PRO A 163 17.30 11.24 -21.17
N ALA A 164 17.82 12.43 -21.48
CA ALA A 164 19.18 12.89 -21.17
C ALA A 164 19.68 12.31 -19.84
N LYS A 165 20.59 11.32 -19.95
CA LYS A 165 21.14 10.61 -18.81
C LYS A 165 21.89 11.64 -17.98
N ILE A 166 21.35 12.02 -16.82
CA ILE A 166 22.12 12.76 -15.81
C ILE A 166 23.15 11.77 -15.30
N VAL A 167 24.29 11.71 -15.99
CA VAL A 167 25.46 10.98 -15.53
C VAL A 167 26.13 11.92 -14.54
N CYS A 168 25.81 11.78 -13.26
CA CYS A 168 26.62 12.41 -12.22
C CYS A 168 28.05 11.85 -12.37
N GLY A 169 28.99 12.73 -12.73
CA GLY A 169 30.41 12.37 -12.88
C GLY A 169 31.06 11.89 -11.57
N SER A 170 30.40 12.16 -10.43
CA SER A 170 30.71 11.69 -9.08
C SER A 170 29.42 11.30 -8.34
N GLY A 171 29.50 10.34 -7.42
CA GLY A 171 28.35 9.96 -6.59
C GLY A 171 27.92 11.09 -5.64
N MET A 172 26.62 11.38 -5.57
CA MET A 172 26.04 12.34 -4.63
C MET A 172 25.73 11.70 -3.27
N ASN A 173 25.58 12.53 -2.23
CA ASN A 173 25.02 12.13 -0.95
C ASN A 173 23.51 12.32 -0.95
N LEU A 174 22.76 11.22 -0.87
CA LEU A 174 21.31 11.20 -0.90
C LEU A 174 20.77 10.77 0.46
N VAL A 175 19.91 11.60 1.05
CA VAL A 175 19.27 11.30 2.34
C VAL A 175 17.78 11.28 2.12
N PHE A 176 17.16 10.10 2.23
CA PHE A 176 15.72 9.92 2.10
C PHE A 176 15.07 9.96 3.48
N ILE A 177 14.08 10.81 3.69
CA ILE A 177 13.35 10.91 4.95
C ILE A 177 11.93 10.45 4.71
N SER A 178 11.41 9.59 5.59
CA SER A 178 10.06 9.04 5.49
C SER A 178 9.57 8.56 6.84
N ALA A 179 8.24 8.54 7.00
CA ALA A 179 7.61 7.87 8.13
C ALA A 179 7.67 6.33 8.01
N GLU A 180 7.90 5.78 6.82
CA GLU A 180 7.95 4.33 6.55
C GLU A 180 9.21 3.93 5.78
N VAL A 181 9.77 2.76 6.11
CA VAL A 181 10.83 2.11 5.34
C VAL A 181 10.70 0.59 5.41
N GLY A 182 10.47 -0.05 4.26
CA GLY A 182 10.42 -1.51 4.17
C GLY A 182 11.80 -2.16 4.41
N PRO A 183 11.87 -3.32 5.09
CA PRO A 183 10.75 -4.11 5.64
C PRO A 183 10.35 -3.75 7.09
N TRP A 184 10.95 -2.72 7.70
CA TRP A 184 10.78 -2.42 9.13
C TRP A 184 9.43 -1.78 9.46
N SER A 185 8.99 -0.82 8.66
CA SER A 185 7.73 -0.12 8.85
C SER A 185 7.04 0.11 7.51
N LYS A 186 5.82 -0.41 7.37
CA LYS A 186 5.07 -0.40 6.11
C LYS A 186 3.57 -0.46 6.36
N THR A 187 2.83 0.47 5.78
CA THR A 187 1.36 0.44 5.68
C THR A 187 0.88 0.38 4.23
N GLY A 188 1.73 0.77 3.28
CA GLY A 188 1.44 0.77 1.85
C GLY A 188 2.68 0.99 0.99
N GLY A 189 2.49 1.60 -0.17
CA GLY A 189 3.54 1.78 -1.18
C GLY A 189 4.68 2.71 -0.77
N LEU A 190 4.48 3.59 0.23
CA LEU A 190 5.55 4.45 0.74
C LEU A 190 6.73 3.62 1.26
N GLY A 191 6.46 2.66 2.15
CA GLY A 191 7.48 1.74 2.66
C GLY A 191 8.19 0.94 1.56
N ASP A 192 7.48 0.56 0.50
CA ASP A 192 8.06 -0.15 -0.65
C ASP A 192 9.03 0.72 -1.45
N VAL A 193 8.65 1.97 -1.73
CA VAL A 193 9.53 2.90 -2.44
C VAL A 193 10.80 3.13 -1.65
N LEU A 194 10.70 3.38 -0.34
CA LEU A 194 11.89 3.56 0.52
C LEU A 194 12.67 2.26 0.75
N GLY A 195 12.03 1.11 0.58
CA GLY A 195 12.69 -0.20 0.55
C GLY A 195 13.57 -0.37 -0.69
N GLY A 196 13.08 0.00 -1.88
CA GLY A 196 13.69 -0.31 -3.17
C GLY A 196 14.48 0.81 -3.86
N LEU A 197 14.02 2.07 -3.79
CA LEU A 197 14.66 3.19 -4.50
C LEU A 197 16.06 3.54 -3.93
N PRO A 198 16.27 3.66 -2.60
CA PRO A 198 17.60 3.97 -2.06
C PRO A 198 18.67 2.93 -2.42
N PRO A 199 18.40 1.60 -2.36
CA PRO A 199 19.36 0.60 -2.85
C PRO A 199 19.67 0.73 -4.34
N ALA A 200 18.68 1.07 -5.18
CA ALA A 200 18.92 1.29 -6.61
C ALA A 200 19.84 2.49 -6.86
N MET A 201 19.68 3.56 -6.08
CA MET A 201 20.58 4.73 -6.13
C MET A 201 21.98 4.41 -5.62
N ALA A 202 22.09 3.63 -4.53
CA ALA A 202 23.38 3.16 -4.03
C ALA A 202 24.11 2.28 -5.06
N ALA A 203 23.39 1.42 -5.78
CA ALA A 203 23.94 0.61 -6.86
C ALA A 203 24.45 1.46 -8.04
N ASN A 204 23.91 2.66 -8.25
CA ASN A 204 24.39 3.64 -9.22
C ASN A 204 25.58 4.49 -8.71
N GLY A 205 26.16 4.15 -7.55
CA GLY A 205 27.36 4.78 -7.02
C GLY A 205 27.13 5.99 -6.13
N HIS A 206 25.88 6.26 -5.73
CA HIS A 206 25.56 7.30 -4.75
C HIS A 206 25.76 6.80 -3.32
N ARG A 207 26.08 7.72 -2.40
CA ARG A 207 26.03 7.44 -0.97
C ARG A 207 24.60 7.68 -0.49
N ALA A 208 23.90 6.63 -0.06
CA ALA A 208 22.47 6.71 0.24
C ALA A 208 22.16 6.37 1.70
N MET A 209 21.40 7.26 2.35
CA MET A 209 20.86 7.08 3.69
C MET A 209 19.34 7.09 3.64
N THR A 210 18.69 6.29 4.50
CA THR A 210 17.28 6.53 4.85
C THR A 210 17.16 6.86 6.32
N VAL A 211 16.40 7.91 6.65
CA VAL A 211 16.05 8.27 8.03
C VAL A 211 14.55 8.08 8.23
N SER A 212 14.18 7.26 9.22
CA SER A 212 12.79 7.02 9.58
C SER A 212 12.65 6.82 11.10
N PRO A 213 11.44 6.90 11.68
CA PRO A 213 11.29 6.61 13.09
C PRO A 213 11.53 5.14 13.43
N ARG A 214 12.09 4.90 14.62
CA ARG A 214 12.17 3.57 15.22
C ARG A 214 10.86 3.26 15.92
N TYR A 215 9.94 2.63 15.21
CA TYR A 215 8.69 2.20 15.81
C TYR A 215 8.92 0.99 16.71
N ASP A 216 9.67 -0.02 16.29
CA ASP A 216 9.90 -1.23 17.09
C ASP A 216 11.40 -1.49 17.36
N GLN A 217 11.69 -2.45 18.23
CA GLN A 217 13.05 -2.91 18.54
C GLN A 217 13.59 -3.81 17.43
N TYR A 218 13.90 -3.22 16.28
CA TYR A 218 14.38 -3.94 15.10
C TYR A 218 15.66 -4.73 15.40
N LYS A 219 15.62 -6.04 15.14
CA LYS A 219 16.70 -6.99 15.45
C LYS A 219 18.03 -6.67 14.75
N ASP A 220 17.96 -6.15 13.53
CA ASP A 220 19.14 -5.87 12.69
C ASP A 220 19.61 -4.42 12.77
N ALA A 221 19.07 -3.61 13.70
CA ALA A 221 19.51 -2.25 13.97
C ALA A 221 20.25 -2.15 15.31
N TRP A 222 21.44 -1.56 15.32
CA TRP A 222 22.25 -1.34 16.52
C TRP A 222 22.24 0.13 16.94
N ASP A 223 22.41 0.39 18.25
CA ASP A 223 22.50 1.75 18.79
C ASP A 223 23.85 2.37 18.36
N THR A 224 23.83 3.58 17.78
CA THR A 224 25.07 4.29 17.41
C THR A 224 25.73 4.96 18.61
N SER A 225 25.08 4.95 19.77
CA SER A 225 25.46 5.70 20.99
C SER A 225 25.48 7.22 20.80
N VAL A 226 24.98 7.73 19.65
CA VAL A 226 24.86 9.17 19.40
C VAL A 226 23.51 9.63 19.93
N VAL A 227 23.56 10.61 20.83
CA VAL A 227 22.38 11.29 21.40
C VAL A 227 22.43 12.75 20.95
N VAL A 228 21.29 13.28 20.53
CA VAL A 228 21.12 14.70 20.23
C VAL A 228 19.94 15.27 21.00
N GLU A 229 19.99 16.57 21.28
CA GLU A 229 18.90 17.31 21.93
C GLU A 229 18.19 18.16 20.87
N ILE A 230 16.86 18.05 20.81
CA ILE A 230 16.02 18.71 19.83
C ILE A 230 14.93 19.50 20.55
N GLN A 231 14.80 20.79 20.23
CA GLN A 231 13.67 21.59 20.71
C GLN A 231 12.43 21.28 19.88
N VAL A 232 11.37 20.80 20.52
CA VAL A 232 10.05 20.62 19.88
C VAL A 232 8.96 21.19 20.79
N GLY A 233 8.26 22.21 20.28
CA GLY A 233 7.37 23.04 21.08
C GLY A 233 8.13 23.67 22.25
N ASP A 234 7.66 23.41 23.46
CA ASP A 234 8.24 23.95 24.69
C ASP A 234 9.25 23.00 25.37
N ARG A 235 9.58 21.88 24.74
CA ARG A 235 10.43 20.82 25.34
C ARG A 235 11.70 20.58 24.56
N VAL A 236 12.76 20.26 25.29
CA VAL A 236 13.98 19.68 24.74
C VAL A 236 13.86 18.16 24.86
N GLU A 237 13.82 17.47 23.73
CA GLU A 237 13.69 16.02 23.65
C GLU A 237 15.04 15.39 23.30
N LYS A 238 15.40 14.30 23.99
CA LYS A 238 16.63 13.55 23.75
C LYS A 238 16.38 12.43 22.76
N VAL A 239 17.02 12.50 21.60
CA VAL A 239 16.86 11.53 20.51
C VAL A 239 18.12 10.72 20.34
N ARG A 240 17.94 9.40 20.16
CA ARG A 240 19.02 8.47 19.78
C ARG A 240 18.90 8.06 18.32
N PHE A 241 20.01 7.63 17.76
CA PHE A 241 20.03 7.03 16.43
C PHE A 241 20.40 5.56 16.49
N PHE A 242 19.61 4.73 15.83
CA PHE A 242 19.96 3.35 15.55
C PHE A 242 20.35 3.23 14.08
N HIS A 243 21.25 2.31 13.76
CA HIS A 243 21.78 2.15 12.41
C HIS A 243 21.74 0.68 11.97
N CYS A 244 21.50 0.48 10.69
CA CYS A 244 21.62 -0.78 9.99
C CYS A 244 22.19 -0.51 8.59
N TYR A 245 23.24 -1.23 8.19
CA TYR A 245 23.77 -1.15 6.83
C TYR A 245 23.27 -2.31 5.99
N LYS A 246 22.45 -2.04 4.96
CA LYS A 246 21.80 -3.09 4.17
C LYS A 246 21.61 -2.68 2.72
N ARG A 247 22.00 -3.58 1.80
CA ARG A 247 21.92 -3.38 0.32
C ARG A 247 22.57 -2.08 -0.15
N GLY A 248 23.73 -1.73 0.45
CA GLY A 248 24.49 -0.52 0.08
C GLY A 248 23.98 0.78 0.71
N VAL A 249 22.95 0.72 1.57
CA VAL A 249 22.28 1.90 2.14
C VAL A 249 22.47 1.94 3.65
N ASP A 250 22.76 3.14 4.16
CA ASP A 250 22.73 3.44 5.59
C ASP A 250 21.28 3.65 6.05
N ARG A 251 20.73 2.69 6.80
CA ARG A 251 19.37 2.77 7.35
C ARG A 251 19.46 3.30 8.77
N VAL A 252 19.03 4.54 8.97
CA VAL A 252 19.04 5.24 10.25
C VAL A 252 17.62 5.31 10.81
N PHE A 253 17.49 4.95 12.09
CA PHE A 253 16.23 4.99 12.81
C PHE A 253 16.29 5.97 13.97
N VAL A 254 15.34 6.90 14.02
CA VAL A 254 15.19 7.89 15.08
C VAL A 254 14.48 7.24 16.26
N ASP A 255 15.21 7.02 17.34
CA ASP A 255 14.71 6.39 18.57
C ASP A 255 14.26 7.45 19.57
N HIS A 256 12.98 7.37 19.94
CA HIS A 256 12.34 8.21 20.94
C HIS A 256 11.08 7.49 21.49
N PRO A 257 10.72 7.66 22.78
CA PRO A 257 9.53 7.03 23.36
C PRO A 257 8.23 7.29 22.57
N VAL A 258 8.06 8.49 22.03
CA VAL A 258 6.88 8.88 21.21
C VAL A 258 6.67 8.01 19.96
N PHE A 259 7.70 7.29 19.50
CA PHE A 259 7.60 6.31 18.43
C PHE A 259 7.52 4.88 18.98
N LEU A 260 8.44 4.53 19.88
CA LEU A 260 8.63 3.16 20.38
C LEU A 260 7.45 2.67 21.25
N GLU A 261 6.77 3.58 21.93
CA GLU A 261 5.66 3.23 22.82
C GLU A 261 4.33 3.02 22.08
N LYS A 262 4.32 3.11 20.75
CA LYS A 262 3.11 3.05 19.93
C LYS A 262 3.14 1.89 18.92
N VAL A 263 3.57 0.71 19.37
CA VAL A 263 3.72 -0.48 18.53
C VAL A 263 2.61 -1.50 18.70
N TRP A 264 2.41 -2.30 17.64
CA TRP A 264 1.48 -3.41 17.63
C TRP A 264 1.69 -4.39 18.79
N GLY A 265 2.94 -4.75 19.10
CA GLY A 265 3.26 -5.72 20.16
C GLY A 265 3.06 -5.22 21.59
N LYS A 266 3.17 -3.90 21.83
CA LYS A 266 3.10 -3.28 23.16
C LYS A 266 1.74 -2.66 23.43
N THR A 267 1.19 -1.91 22.47
CA THR A 267 -0.05 -1.15 22.63
C THR A 267 -1.13 -1.51 21.59
N LYS A 268 -0.87 -2.46 20.68
CA LYS A 268 -1.76 -2.81 19.55
C LYS A 268 -2.08 -1.62 18.63
N SER A 269 -1.21 -0.62 18.68
CA SER A 269 -1.28 0.64 17.96
C SER A 269 -0.76 0.53 16.53
N LYS A 270 -1.22 1.41 15.64
CA LYS A 270 -0.65 1.60 14.30
C LYS A 270 0.31 2.79 14.28
N ILE A 271 1.09 2.92 13.20
CA ILE A 271 2.12 3.94 13.01
C ILE A 271 1.58 5.37 13.21
N TYR A 272 0.44 5.67 12.59
CA TYR A 272 -0.14 7.02 12.53
C TYR A 272 -1.21 7.28 13.58
N GLY A 273 -1.76 6.22 14.18
CA GLY A 273 -2.90 6.33 15.08
C GLY A 273 -3.26 5.01 15.77
N PRO A 274 -4.12 5.03 16.81
CA PRO A 274 -4.54 3.82 17.51
C PRO A 274 -5.35 2.88 16.60
N THR A 275 -6.17 3.45 15.71
CA THR A 275 -7.05 2.73 14.77
C THR A 275 -7.01 3.38 13.40
N ALA A 276 -7.46 2.67 12.35
CA ALA A 276 -7.57 3.29 11.03
C ALA A 276 -8.61 4.43 11.07
N GLY A 277 -8.27 5.59 10.48
CA GLY A 277 -9.13 6.77 10.46
C GLY A 277 -9.10 7.63 11.74
N THR A 278 -8.26 7.30 12.72
CA THR A 278 -8.05 8.12 13.92
C THR A 278 -6.57 8.31 14.12
N ASP A 279 -6.09 9.54 14.03
CA ASP A 279 -4.68 9.90 14.19
C ASP A 279 -4.33 10.12 15.66
N TYR A 280 -3.04 9.98 16.01
CA TYR A 280 -2.59 10.47 17.31
C TYR A 280 -2.55 12.00 17.36
N GLN A 281 -2.93 12.56 18.50
CA GLN A 281 -2.90 14.00 18.75
C GLN A 281 -1.48 14.59 18.70
N ASP A 282 -0.46 13.80 19.06
CA ASP A 282 0.93 14.21 19.08
C ASP A 282 1.66 14.00 17.72
N ASN A 283 0.94 13.67 16.64
CA ASN A 283 1.57 13.46 15.33
C ASN A 283 2.38 14.68 14.86
N GLN A 284 1.93 15.90 15.19
CA GLN A 284 2.71 17.12 14.90
C GLN A 284 4.08 17.09 15.59
N LEU A 285 4.11 16.81 16.89
CA LEU A 285 5.36 16.75 17.65
C LEU A 285 6.25 15.62 17.13
N ARG A 286 5.67 14.43 16.89
CA ARG A 286 6.39 13.25 16.38
C ARG A 286 7.10 13.55 15.07
N PHE A 287 6.39 14.14 14.10
CA PHE A 287 6.95 14.34 12.77
C PHE A 287 7.80 15.62 12.65
N SER A 288 7.60 16.61 13.53
CA SER A 288 8.57 17.70 13.74
C SER A 288 9.91 17.14 14.27
N LEU A 289 9.85 16.28 15.29
CA LEU A 289 11.03 15.61 15.86
C LEU A 289 11.78 14.80 14.80
N LEU A 290 11.07 14.04 13.95
CA LEU A 290 11.66 13.31 12.83
C LEU A 290 12.40 14.23 11.86
N CYS A 291 11.79 15.34 11.44
CA CYS A 291 12.40 16.27 10.49
C CYS A 291 13.68 16.89 11.03
N GLN A 292 13.66 17.34 12.30
CA GLN A 292 14.83 17.93 12.94
C GLN A 292 15.94 16.89 13.16
N ALA A 293 15.60 15.68 13.61
CA ALA A 293 16.56 14.59 13.79
C ALA A 293 17.20 14.17 12.45
N ALA A 294 16.43 14.16 11.37
CA ALA A 294 16.92 13.82 10.03
C ALA A 294 17.90 14.86 9.47
N LEU A 295 17.79 16.14 9.86
CA LEU A 295 18.77 17.18 9.52
C LEU A 295 20.06 17.06 10.33
N LEU A 296 20.02 16.48 11.53
CA LEU A 296 21.22 16.25 12.35
C LEU A 296 21.99 15.00 11.91
N ALA A 297 21.29 13.93 11.51
CA ALA A 297 21.90 12.64 11.19
C ALA A 297 23.10 12.71 10.22
N PRO A 298 23.07 13.48 9.10
CA PRO A 298 24.20 13.58 8.19
C PRO A 298 25.44 14.26 8.79
N LEU A 299 25.25 15.13 9.79
CA LEU A 299 26.32 15.86 10.46
C LEU A 299 26.97 15.04 11.57
N VAL A 300 26.16 14.35 12.37
CA VAL A 300 26.62 13.74 13.64
C VAL A 300 27.00 12.28 13.54
N LEU A 301 26.47 11.54 12.55
CA LEU A 301 26.70 10.10 12.45
C LEU A 301 27.96 9.80 11.63
N ASN A 302 28.97 9.26 12.29
CA ASN A 302 30.17 8.75 11.64
C ASN A 302 29.94 7.31 11.14
N LEU A 303 29.67 7.14 9.85
CA LEU A 303 29.25 5.86 9.26
C LEU A 303 30.32 5.28 8.32
N ASN A 304 30.85 4.11 8.69
CA ASN A 304 32.01 3.49 8.05
C ASN A 304 31.72 2.09 7.46
N SER A 305 30.45 1.72 7.34
CA SER A 305 30.05 0.39 6.83
C SER A 305 30.23 0.24 5.31
N SER A 306 30.31 1.34 4.56
CA SER A 306 30.55 1.32 3.13
C SER A 306 32.04 1.14 2.81
N LYS A 307 32.35 0.37 1.77
CA LYS A 307 33.72 0.26 1.23
C LYS A 307 34.21 1.51 0.50
N TYR A 308 33.29 2.39 0.09
CA TYR A 308 33.59 3.56 -0.75
C TYR A 308 33.49 4.89 -0.01
N PHE A 309 32.77 4.91 1.11
CA PHE A 309 32.47 6.11 1.87
C PHE A 309 32.70 5.85 3.36
N SER A 310 33.26 6.83 4.06
CA SER A 310 33.52 6.80 5.49
C SER A 310 33.23 8.17 6.09
N GLY A 311 33.13 8.27 7.41
CA GLY A 311 32.87 9.53 8.08
C GLY A 311 31.40 9.95 8.08
N PRO A 312 31.11 11.21 8.48
CA PRO A 312 29.79 11.80 8.32
C PRO A 312 29.41 11.95 6.84
N TYR A 313 28.11 12.11 6.57
CA TYR A 313 27.62 12.47 5.22
C TYR A 313 27.98 13.92 4.87
N GLY A 314 28.11 14.77 5.89
CA GLY A 314 28.49 16.17 5.73
C GLY A 314 27.33 17.05 5.29
N GLU A 315 27.66 18.18 4.68
CA GLU A 315 26.71 19.26 4.36
C GLU A 315 26.29 19.32 2.89
N ASP A 316 27.04 18.69 1.98
CA ASP A 316 26.66 18.63 0.58
C ASP A 316 25.76 17.42 0.34
N VAL A 317 24.46 17.62 0.59
CA VAL A 317 23.43 16.58 0.65
C VAL A 317 22.20 16.98 -0.15
N ILE A 318 21.66 16.01 -0.90
CA ILE A 318 20.31 16.11 -1.44
C ILE A 318 19.37 15.34 -0.50
N PHE A 319 18.46 16.08 0.13
CA PHE A 319 17.38 15.53 0.94
C PHE A 319 16.18 15.19 0.06
N ILE A 320 15.64 13.99 0.23
CA ILE A 320 14.42 13.53 -0.42
C ILE A 320 13.37 13.34 0.67
N ALA A 321 12.52 14.34 0.85
CA ALA A 321 11.42 14.33 1.81
C ALA A 321 10.19 13.65 1.20
N ASN A 322 9.65 12.63 1.84
CA ASN A 322 8.51 11.85 1.36
C ASN A 322 7.25 12.10 2.19
N ASP A 323 6.18 12.56 1.51
CA ASP A 323 4.86 12.89 2.07
C ASP A 323 4.86 13.93 3.20
N TRP A 324 3.66 14.29 3.66
CA TRP A 324 3.40 15.36 4.63
C TRP A 324 4.20 15.21 5.94
N HIS A 325 4.51 13.98 6.37
CA HIS A 325 5.28 13.69 7.58
C HIS A 325 6.67 14.35 7.58
N THR A 326 7.21 14.65 6.40
CA THR A 326 8.55 15.20 6.22
C THR A 326 8.54 16.59 5.60
N ALA A 327 7.35 17.18 5.43
CA ALA A 327 7.18 18.43 4.73
C ALA A 327 7.70 19.67 5.50
N LEU A 328 8.02 19.53 6.79
CA LEU A 328 8.70 20.58 7.57
C LEU A 328 10.20 20.66 7.29
N LEU A 329 10.81 19.60 6.76
CA LEU A 329 12.24 19.53 6.53
C LEU A 329 12.81 20.73 5.75
N PRO A 330 12.24 21.16 4.60
CA PRO A 330 12.77 22.33 3.90
C PRO A 330 12.69 23.63 4.71
N CYS A 331 11.63 23.81 5.51
CA CYS A 331 11.49 24.98 6.39
C CYS A 331 12.58 24.98 7.47
N TYR A 332 12.78 23.84 8.16
CA TYR A 332 13.83 23.71 9.17
C TYR A 332 15.23 23.85 8.60
N LEU A 333 15.48 23.29 7.41
CA LEU A 333 16.76 23.42 6.71
C LEU A 333 17.13 24.89 6.51
N LYS A 334 16.20 25.69 5.95
CA LYS A 334 16.42 27.11 5.67
C LYS A 334 16.59 27.92 6.95
N THR A 335 15.68 27.73 7.91
CA THR A 335 15.59 28.56 9.12
C THR A 335 16.66 28.27 10.15
N MET A 336 16.96 27.00 10.42
CA MET A 336 17.81 26.59 11.53
C MET A 336 19.27 26.36 11.12
N TYR A 337 19.52 26.01 9.85
CA TYR A 337 20.85 25.62 9.38
C TYR A 337 21.42 26.59 8.35
N GLN A 338 20.72 26.85 7.24
CA GLN A 338 21.25 27.71 6.17
C GLN A 338 21.44 29.16 6.64
N SER A 339 20.57 29.67 7.49
CA SER A 339 20.72 30.97 8.16
C SER A 339 22.01 31.10 8.99
N ARG A 340 22.55 29.97 9.48
CA ARG A 340 23.79 29.88 10.25
C ARG A 340 25.00 29.46 9.42
N GLY A 341 24.82 29.32 8.11
CA GLY A 341 25.87 28.93 7.17
C GLY A 341 26.18 27.43 7.14
N ILE A 342 25.32 26.58 7.70
CA ILE A 342 25.38 25.12 7.60
C ILE A 342 24.46 24.66 6.45
N TYR A 343 24.82 23.61 5.72
CA TYR A 343 24.02 23.09 4.60
C TYR A 343 23.78 24.10 3.46
N LYS A 344 24.73 25.02 3.22
CA LYS A 344 24.60 26.09 2.21
C LYS A 344 24.28 25.59 0.80
N HIS A 345 24.78 24.41 0.46
CA HIS A 345 24.60 23.80 -0.86
C HIS A 345 23.56 22.67 -0.87
N ALA A 346 23.03 22.29 0.30
CA ALA A 346 22.05 21.23 0.39
C ALA A 346 20.75 21.61 -0.32
N LYS A 347 20.10 20.61 -0.92
CA LYS A 347 18.86 20.76 -1.70
C LYS A 347 17.79 19.80 -1.22
N VAL A 348 16.54 20.20 -1.34
CA VAL A 348 15.38 19.38 -0.94
C VAL A 348 14.51 19.06 -2.14
N ALA A 349 14.38 17.78 -2.45
CA ALA A 349 13.33 17.25 -3.30
C ALA A 349 12.17 16.75 -2.43
N PHE A 350 10.96 17.28 -2.64
CA PHE A 350 9.75 16.86 -1.96
C PHE A 350 8.93 15.91 -2.85
N CYS A 351 8.74 14.67 -2.39
CA CYS A 351 8.04 13.62 -3.10
C CYS A 351 6.63 13.39 -2.53
N ILE A 352 5.62 13.63 -3.35
CA ILE A 352 4.21 13.37 -3.03
C ILE A 352 3.86 11.95 -3.47
N HIS A 353 3.63 11.04 -2.52
CA HIS A 353 3.14 9.68 -2.79
C HIS A 353 1.63 9.62 -2.75
N ASN A 354 1.00 10.46 -1.92
CA ASN A 354 -0.46 10.56 -1.86
C ASN A 354 -0.94 11.93 -1.40
N ILE A 355 -1.60 12.67 -2.31
CA ILE A 355 -2.12 14.02 -2.05
C ILE A 355 -3.26 14.07 -1.02
N ALA A 356 -3.90 12.94 -0.72
CA ALA A 356 -5.04 12.90 0.20
C ALA A 356 -4.63 13.21 1.65
N TYR A 357 -3.37 12.94 2.03
CA TYR A 357 -2.86 13.18 3.38
C TYR A 357 -1.88 14.34 3.37
N GLN A 358 -2.28 15.47 3.95
CA GLN A 358 -1.56 16.74 3.79
C GLN A 358 -0.97 17.31 5.10
N GLY A 359 -1.23 16.68 6.25
CA GLY A 359 -0.85 17.25 7.55
C GLY A 359 -1.60 18.56 7.80
N ARG A 360 -2.94 18.51 7.82
CA ARG A 360 -3.81 19.66 8.10
C ARG A 360 -4.08 19.74 9.60
N PHE A 361 -3.58 20.79 10.25
CA PHE A 361 -3.69 20.98 11.71
C PHE A 361 -4.28 22.34 12.08
N GLY A 362 -4.56 22.56 13.37
CA GLY A 362 -5.10 23.83 13.84
C GLY A 362 -4.17 24.98 13.51
N PHE A 363 -4.70 26.15 13.12
CA PHE A 363 -3.85 27.30 12.81
C PHE A 363 -3.02 27.77 14.02
N SER A 364 -3.57 27.60 15.23
CA SER A 364 -2.89 27.85 16.51
C SER A 364 -1.66 26.98 16.74
N ASP A 365 -1.58 25.83 16.08
CA ASP A 365 -0.54 24.84 16.35
C ASP A 365 0.80 25.21 15.66
N PHE A 366 0.82 26.27 14.85
CA PHE A 366 2.03 26.75 14.18
C PHE A 366 3.14 27.07 15.19
N ASP A 367 2.80 27.64 16.34
CA ASP A 367 3.77 28.07 17.34
C ASP A 367 4.52 26.87 17.95
N LEU A 368 3.92 25.67 17.95
CA LEU A 368 4.54 24.43 18.38
C LEU A 368 5.66 23.95 17.43
N LEU A 369 5.73 24.49 16.21
CA LEU A 369 6.74 24.09 15.23
C LEU A 369 8.08 24.77 15.44
N ASN A 370 8.18 25.77 16.34
CA ASN A 370 9.39 26.58 16.55
C ASN A 370 9.96 27.17 15.25
N LEU A 371 9.09 27.52 14.29
CA LEU A 371 9.45 28.19 13.04
C LEU A 371 9.22 29.70 13.16
N PRO A 372 10.06 30.54 12.52
CA PRO A 372 9.81 31.98 12.46
C PRO A 372 8.50 32.31 11.74
N ASP A 373 7.84 33.39 12.15
CA ASP A 373 6.52 33.82 11.62
C ASP A 373 6.53 34.10 10.10
N GLU A 374 7.69 34.39 9.50
CA GLU A 374 7.81 34.59 8.05
C GLU A 374 7.35 33.37 7.23
N TYR A 375 7.50 32.15 7.78
CA TYR A 375 7.05 30.91 7.13
C TYR A 375 5.55 30.66 7.30
N LYS A 376 4.86 31.37 8.20
CA LYS A 376 3.44 31.13 8.51
C LYS A 376 2.56 31.20 7.27
N SER A 377 2.89 32.08 6.33
CA SER A 377 2.22 32.22 5.03
C SER A 377 2.31 30.96 4.15
N SER A 378 3.43 30.24 4.20
CA SER A 378 3.63 28.96 3.50
C SER A 378 2.72 27.88 4.07
N PHE A 379 2.40 27.92 5.37
CA PHE A 379 1.48 26.98 6.01
C PHE A 379 0.01 27.37 5.90
N ASP A 380 -0.30 28.67 5.82
CA ASP A 380 -1.68 29.18 5.91
C ASP A 380 -2.57 28.59 4.81
N PHE A 381 -3.66 27.95 5.22
CA PHE A 381 -4.52 27.19 4.33
C PHE A 381 -5.97 27.30 4.78
N VAL A 382 -6.87 27.53 3.83
CA VAL A 382 -8.31 27.54 4.09
C VAL A 382 -8.86 26.20 3.64
N ASP A 383 -9.23 25.37 4.60
CA ASP A 383 -9.80 24.05 4.33
C ASP A 383 -11.28 24.17 3.93
N GLY A 384 -11.56 23.85 2.67
CA GLY A 384 -12.88 23.83 2.07
C GLY A 384 -13.67 22.55 2.34
N TYR A 385 -13.02 21.47 2.81
CA TYR A 385 -13.72 20.24 3.19
C TYR A 385 -14.36 20.36 4.57
N ALA A 386 -15.59 19.87 4.66
CA ALA A 386 -16.27 19.70 5.94
C ALA A 386 -15.74 18.42 6.62
N LYS A 387 -14.56 18.44 7.25
CA LYS A 387 -14.13 17.46 8.30
C LYS A 387 -12.80 17.88 8.97
N PRO A 388 -12.70 17.93 10.32
CA PRO A 388 -13.81 18.03 11.28
C PRO A 388 -14.51 19.40 11.26
N VAL A 389 -13.83 20.47 10.80
CA VAL A 389 -14.39 21.83 10.67
C VAL A 389 -13.77 22.50 9.43
N LYS A 390 -14.58 23.23 8.66
CA LYS A 390 -14.08 24.16 7.62
C LYS A 390 -13.40 25.35 8.29
N GLY A 391 -12.33 25.86 7.71
CA GLY A 391 -11.71 27.07 8.20
C GLY A 391 -10.21 27.11 8.04
N ARG A 392 -9.62 28.13 8.67
CA ARG A 392 -8.18 28.38 8.62
C ARG A 392 -7.42 27.29 9.38
N LYS A 393 -6.43 26.72 8.73
CA LYS A 393 -5.56 25.64 9.21
C LYS A 393 -4.12 25.91 8.79
N ILE A 394 -3.19 25.18 9.40
CA ILE A 394 -1.87 24.98 8.79
C ILE A 394 -1.90 23.72 7.93
N ASN A 395 -1.20 23.76 6.79
CA ASN A 395 -1.06 22.63 5.87
C ASN A 395 0.43 22.37 5.61
N TRP A 396 0.95 21.27 6.15
CA TRP A 396 2.36 20.94 6.06
C TRP A 396 2.77 20.59 4.64
N MET A 397 1.96 19.83 3.90
CA MET A 397 2.25 19.48 2.51
C MET A 397 2.33 20.73 1.62
N LYS A 398 1.45 21.72 1.84
CA LYS A 398 1.54 23.03 1.18
C LYS A 398 2.88 23.71 1.42
N ALA A 399 3.33 23.76 2.68
CA ALA A 399 4.62 24.34 3.02
C ALA A 399 5.78 23.55 2.39
N GLY A 400 5.75 22.21 2.43
CA GLY A 400 6.77 21.38 1.77
C GLY A 400 6.87 21.61 0.26
N ILE A 401 5.72 21.77 -0.42
CA ILE A 401 5.68 22.10 -1.85
C ILE A 401 6.31 23.46 -2.12
N LEU A 402 5.96 24.48 -1.35
CA LEU A 402 6.44 25.87 -1.53
C LEU A 402 7.92 26.02 -1.18
N GLU A 403 8.39 25.33 -0.14
CA GLU A 403 9.72 25.54 0.40
C GLU A 403 10.79 24.59 -0.17
N SER A 404 10.40 23.51 -0.84
CA SER A 404 11.36 22.60 -1.50
C SER A 404 11.96 23.18 -2.78
N ASP A 405 13.18 22.77 -3.11
CA ASP A 405 13.82 23.14 -4.38
C ASP A 405 13.19 22.41 -5.58
N ARG A 406 12.61 21.22 -5.34
CA ARG A 406 11.95 20.44 -6.39
C ARG A 406 10.81 19.59 -5.87
N VAL A 407 9.68 19.64 -6.55
CA VAL A 407 8.53 18.77 -6.26
C VAL A 407 8.45 17.62 -7.27
N VAL A 408 8.32 16.40 -6.76
CA VAL A 408 8.17 15.17 -7.56
C VAL A 408 7.00 14.33 -7.07
N THR A 409 6.52 13.41 -7.90
CA THR A 409 5.50 12.43 -7.53
C THR A 409 5.72 11.11 -8.28
N VAL A 410 4.92 10.11 -7.94
CA VAL A 410 5.14 8.69 -8.27
C VAL A 410 4.61 8.25 -9.63
N SER A 411 4.15 9.19 -10.48
CA SER A 411 3.71 8.90 -11.86
C SER A 411 3.56 10.18 -12.70
N PRO A 412 3.97 10.19 -13.99
CA PRO A 412 3.70 11.29 -14.91
C PRO A 412 2.22 11.64 -15.05
N TYR A 413 1.34 10.63 -15.16
CA TYR A 413 -0.10 10.87 -15.30
C TYR A 413 -0.68 11.47 -14.01
N TYR A 414 -0.38 10.87 -12.85
CA TYR A 414 -0.74 11.44 -11.56
C TYR A 414 -0.27 12.90 -11.38
N ALA A 415 0.93 13.26 -11.84
CA ALA A 415 1.38 14.66 -11.83
C ALA A 415 0.44 15.59 -12.62
N GLN A 416 -0.06 15.16 -13.77
CA GLN A 416 -1.07 15.89 -14.56
C GLN A 416 -2.42 15.96 -13.82
N GLU A 417 -2.81 14.88 -13.15
CA GLU A 417 -4.04 14.86 -12.34
C GLU A 417 -3.99 15.87 -11.19
N LEU A 418 -2.87 15.93 -10.46
CA LEU A 418 -2.69 16.84 -9.34
C LEU A 418 -2.83 18.31 -9.74
N VAL A 419 -2.40 18.67 -10.94
CA VAL A 419 -2.54 20.04 -11.47
C VAL A 419 -3.81 20.23 -12.30
N SER A 420 -4.69 19.23 -12.42
CA SER A 420 -5.88 19.37 -13.28
C SER A 420 -7.02 20.15 -12.63
N GLY A 421 -7.10 20.17 -11.29
CA GLY A 421 -8.11 20.95 -10.57
C GLY A 421 -8.25 20.55 -9.11
N VAL A 422 -9.08 21.31 -8.40
CA VAL A 422 -9.27 21.26 -6.94
C VAL A 422 -9.59 19.87 -6.39
N GLU A 423 -10.41 19.08 -7.10
CA GLU A 423 -10.83 17.75 -6.66
C GLU A 423 -9.67 16.75 -6.67
N LYS A 424 -8.84 16.78 -7.73
CA LYS A 424 -7.73 15.84 -7.89
C LYS A 424 -6.47 16.28 -7.14
N GLY A 425 -6.21 17.58 -7.09
CA GLY A 425 -5.12 18.15 -6.30
C GLY A 425 -5.48 18.37 -4.82
N VAL A 426 -6.71 18.04 -4.42
CA VAL A 426 -7.23 18.17 -3.05
C VAL A 426 -6.88 19.56 -2.48
N GLU A 427 -7.30 20.59 -3.21
CA GLU A 427 -7.12 22.03 -2.92
C GLU A 427 -5.67 22.56 -2.98
N LEU A 428 -4.70 21.74 -3.38
CA LEU A 428 -3.31 22.15 -3.60
C LEU A 428 -2.95 22.28 -5.09
N ASP A 429 -3.89 22.05 -6.00
CA ASP A 429 -3.69 22.05 -7.45
C ASP A 429 -3.04 23.34 -7.96
N ASN A 430 -3.51 24.50 -7.50
CA ASN A 430 -2.97 25.80 -7.89
C ASN A 430 -1.53 26.00 -7.42
N ILE A 431 -1.18 25.48 -6.25
CA ILE A 431 0.15 25.63 -5.67
C ILE A 431 1.13 24.73 -6.41
N ILE A 432 0.74 23.48 -6.66
CA ILE A 432 1.51 22.52 -7.44
C ILE A 432 1.74 23.02 -8.87
N ARG A 433 0.71 23.65 -9.48
CA ARG A 433 0.85 24.26 -10.82
C ARG A 433 1.89 25.36 -10.84
N LYS A 434 1.96 26.20 -9.80
CA LYS A 434 2.92 27.31 -9.69
C LYS A 434 4.35 26.84 -9.49
N THR A 435 4.58 25.83 -8.64
CA THR A 435 5.91 25.30 -8.37
C THR A 435 6.41 24.35 -9.47
N GLY A 436 5.48 23.78 -10.23
CA GLY A 436 5.76 22.68 -11.13
C GLY A 436 5.93 21.35 -10.37
N ILE A 437 5.67 20.25 -11.06
CA ILE A 437 5.78 18.90 -10.51
C ILE A 437 6.25 17.94 -11.59
N THR A 438 7.09 16.97 -11.22
CA THR A 438 7.52 15.91 -12.13
C THR A 438 7.13 14.54 -11.60
N GLY A 439 6.42 13.80 -12.44
CA GLY A 439 6.06 12.42 -12.15
C GLY A 439 7.13 11.45 -12.64
N ILE A 440 7.53 10.52 -11.78
CA ILE A 440 8.45 9.43 -12.08
C ILE A 440 7.75 8.14 -11.64
N VAL A 441 7.55 7.20 -12.57
CA VAL A 441 6.85 5.94 -12.26
C VAL A 441 7.66 5.12 -11.26
N ASN A 442 7.01 4.64 -10.21
CA ASN A 442 7.63 3.73 -9.25
C ASN A 442 8.10 2.42 -9.92
N GLY A 443 9.26 1.94 -9.48
CA GLY A 443 9.70 0.57 -9.76
C GLY A 443 9.08 -0.45 -8.80
N MET A 444 9.57 -1.68 -8.87
CA MET A 444 9.22 -2.78 -7.97
C MET A 444 10.49 -3.55 -7.61
N ASP A 445 10.58 -4.05 -6.38
CA ASP A 445 11.71 -4.88 -5.96
C ASP A 445 11.62 -6.29 -6.58
N THR A 446 12.42 -6.52 -7.62
CA THR A 446 12.49 -7.80 -8.34
C THR A 446 13.26 -8.89 -7.58
N GLN A 447 13.80 -8.60 -6.39
CA GLN A 447 14.32 -9.64 -5.49
C GLN A 447 13.23 -10.20 -4.58
N GLU A 448 12.28 -9.36 -4.17
CA GLU A 448 11.12 -9.75 -3.36
C GLU A 448 10.02 -10.34 -4.24
N TRP A 449 9.63 -9.62 -5.31
CA TRP A 449 8.55 -9.99 -6.21
C TRP A 449 9.08 -10.64 -7.48
N ASN A 450 9.43 -11.92 -7.37
CA ASN A 450 9.96 -12.69 -8.50
C ASN A 450 9.41 -14.13 -8.54
N PRO A 451 8.51 -14.47 -9.46
CA PRO A 451 7.89 -15.80 -9.51
C PRO A 451 8.89 -16.93 -9.73
N ALA A 452 10.08 -16.64 -10.27
CA ALA A 452 11.11 -17.66 -10.50
C ALA A 452 11.84 -18.06 -9.20
N THR A 453 11.79 -17.23 -8.15
CA THR A 453 12.50 -17.45 -6.88
C THR A 453 11.63 -17.23 -5.64
N ASP A 454 10.34 -16.94 -5.82
CA ASP A 454 9.37 -16.72 -4.75
C ASP A 454 9.27 -17.95 -3.85
N LYS A 455 9.29 -17.72 -2.54
CA LYS A 455 9.30 -18.76 -1.51
C LYS A 455 7.91 -19.12 -1.01
N TYR A 456 6.90 -18.34 -1.37
CA TYR A 456 5.52 -18.47 -0.89
C TYR A 456 4.61 -19.23 -1.87
N ILE A 457 5.05 -19.41 -3.12
CA ILE A 457 4.33 -20.19 -4.13
C ILE A 457 4.89 -21.60 -4.24
N ASP A 458 4.01 -22.58 -4.40
CA ASP A 458 4.40 -24.00 -4.46
C ASP A 458 5.22 -24.36 -5.72
N CYS A 459 5.00 -23.60 -6.79
CA CYS A 459 5.62 -23.79 -8.08
C CYS A 459 6.18 -22.48 -8.63
N ASN A 460 7.50 -22.36 -8.66
CA ASN A 460 8.15 -21.24 -9.32
C ASN A 460 7.95 -21.28 -10.84
N TYR A 461 7.95 -20.10 -11.46
CA TYR A 461 7.77 -19.99 -12.91
C TYR A 461 8.45 -18.76 -13.49
N ASP A 462 8.69 -18.81 -14.80
CA ASP A 462 9.11 -17.67 -15.61
C ASP A 462 8.17 -17.51 -16.82
N ILE A 463 8.53 -16.62 -17.75
CA ILE A 463 7.74 -16.35 -18.95
C ILE A 463 7.52 -17.59 -19.84
N THR A 464 8.43 -18.57 -19.79
CA THR A 464 8.37 -19.78 -20.62
C THR A 464 7.53 -20.89 -19.99
N THR A 465 7.41 -20.91 -18.66
CA THR A 465 6.66 -21.94 -17.92
C THR A 465 5.35 -21.44 -17.31
N VAL A 466 5.00 -20.16 -17.52
CA VAL A 466 3.83 -19.51 -16.93
C VAL A 466 2.52 -20.25 -17.20
N MET A 467 2.36 -20.82 -18.40
CA MET A 467 1.15 -21.53 -18.83
C MET A 467 0.97 -22.88 -18.15
N ASP A 468 2.06 -23.51 -17.69
CA ASP A 468 2.02 -24.77 -16.96
C ASP A 468 1.87 -24.54 -15.45
N ALA A 469 2.58 -23.53 -14.93
CA ALA A 469 2.64 -23.27 -13.49
C ALA A 469 1.42 -22.52 -12.95
N LYS A 470 0.94 -21.47 -13.62
CA LYS A 470 -0.19 -20.66 -13.10
C LYS A 470 -1.49 -21.45 -12.92
N PRO A 471 -1.87 -22.41 -13.79
CA PRO A 471 -3.03 -23.26 -13.53
C PRO A 471 -2.91 -24.06 -12.23
N LEU A 472 -1.73 -24.60 -11.92
CA LEU A 472 -1.48 -25.32 -10.66
C LEU A 472 -1.58 -24.39 -9.45
N LEU A 473 -0.95 -23.20 -9.54
CA LEU A 473 -1.05 -22.19 -8.49
C LEU A 473 -2.48 -21.67 -8.28
N LYS A 474 -3.27 -21.61 -9.36
CA LYS A 474 -4.68 -21.22 -9.32
C LYS A 474 -5.53 -22.28 -8.64
N GLU A 475 -5.34 -23.56 -8.96
CA GLU A 475 -6.02 -24.67 -8.29
C GLU A 475 -5.67 -24.70 -6.79
N ALA A 476 -4.40 -24.47 -6.44
CA ALA A 476 -3.94 -24.35 -5.06
C ALA A 476 -4.60 -23.16 -4.34
N LEU A 477 -4.67 -21.99 -4.97
CA LEU A 477 -5.35 -20.81 -4.43
C LEU A 477 -6.85 -21.09 -4.23
N GLN A 478 -7.54 -21.63 -5.23
CA GLN A 478 -8.96 -21.99 -5.16
C GLN A 478 -9.22 -22.92 -3.97
N ALA A 479 -8.41 -23.97 -3.82
CA ALA A 479 -8.50 -24.88 -2.68
C ALA A 479 -8.25 -24.16 -1.34
N ALA A 480 -7.23 -23.31 -1.26
CA ALA A 480 -6.87 -22.59 -0.04
C ALA A 480 -7.94 -21.60 0.43
N VAL A 481 -8.69 -20.99 -0.50
CA VAL A 481 -9.76 -20.02 -0.17
C VAL A 481 -11.17 -20.62 -0.24
N GLY A 482 -11.31 -21.93 -0.45
CA GLY A 482 -12.60 -22.63 -0.46
C GLY A 482 -13.46 -22.38 -1.70
N LEU A 483 -12.85 -22.03 -2.85
CA LEU A 483 -13.54 -21.90 -4.14
C LEU A 483 -13.56 -23.25 -4.88
N PRO A 484 -14.50 -23.46 -5.84
CA PRO A 484 -14.46 -24.60 -6.73
C PRO A 484 -13.11 -24.71 -7.45
N VAL A 485 -12.45 -25.85 -7.32
CA VAL A 485 -11.14 -26.11 -7.92
C VAL A 485 -11.35 -26.46 -9.39
N ASP A 486 -11.23 -25.45 -10.24
CA ASP A 486 -11.36 -25.58 -11.69
C ASP A 486 -10.49 -24.52 -12.38
N ARG A 487 -9.51 -25.02 -13.14
CA ARG A 487 -8.59 -24.18 -13.92
C ARG A 487 -9.28 -23.36 -15.01
N SER A 488 -10.47 -23.72 -15.45
CA SER A 488 -11.23 -23.00 -16.48
C SER A 488 -11.97 -21.78 -15.94
N ILE A 489 -12.36 -21.77 -14.65
CA ILE A 489 -13.12 -20.67 -14.03
C ILE A 489 -12.21 -19.47 -13.79
N PRO A 490 -12.43 -18.28 -14.36
CA PRO A 490 -11.57 -17.11 -14.13
C PRO A 490 -11.55 -16.72 -12.64
N VAL A 491 -10.37 -16.34 -12.13
CA VAL A 491 -10.20 -15.88 -10.74
C VAL A 491 -9.78 -14.42 -10.75
N ILE A 492 -10.53 -13.58 -10.05
CA ILE A 492 -10.25 -12.16 -9.87
C ILE A 492 -9.76 -11.97 -8.43
N GLY A 493 -8.56 -11.39 -8.28
CA GLY A 493 -7.99 -11.05 -6.97
C GLY A 493 -8.02 -9.54 -6.73
N PHE A 494 -8.49 -9.13 -5.56
CA PHE A 494 -8.39 -7.75 -5.08
C PHE A 494 -7.41 -7.69 -3.90
N ILE A 495 -6.40 -6.83 -4.00
CA ILE A 495 -5.42 -6.59 -2.94
C ILE A 495 -5.31 -5.08 -2.73
N GLY A 496 -5.74 -4.60 -1.56
CA GLY A 496 -5.71 -3.18 -1.23
C GLY A 496 -6.23 -2.88 0.17
N ARG A 497 -5.95 -1.67 0.66
CA ARG A 497 -6.53 -1.17 1.91
C ARG A 497 -8.05 -1.03 1.77
N LEU A 498 -8.78 -1.31 2.85
CA LEU A 498 -10.23 -1.13 2.94
C LEU A 498 -10.58 0.34 3.22
N GLU A 499 -10.29 1.20 2.25
CA GLU A 499 -10.51 2.63 2.31
C GLU A 499 -11.21 3.12 1.04
N GLU A 500 -11.87 4.27 1.13
CA GLU A 500 -12.61 4.88 0.01
C GLU A 500 -11.72 5.06 -1.24
N GLN A 501 -10.43 5.36 -1.06
CA GLN A 501 -9.43 5.45 -2.13
C GLN A 501 -9.33 4.16 -2.98
N LYS A 502 -9.64 2.99 -2.41
CA LYS A 502 -9.58 1.70 -3.12
C LYS A 502 -10.95 1.24 -3.63
N ALA A 503 -12.00 2.04 -3.40
CA ALA A 503 -13.31 1.91 -4.03
C ALA A 503 -13.95 0.51 -3.89
N LEU A 504 -13.70 -0.21 -2.79
CA LEU A 504 -14.23 -1.58 -2.61
C LEU A 504 -15.76 -1.62 -2.64
N THR A 505 -16.42 -0.56 -2.17
CA THR A 505 -17.88 -0.42 -2.26
C THR A 505 -18.37 -0.51 -3.71
N PHE A 506 -17.64 0.06 -4.67
CA PHE A 506 -17.95 -0.04 -6.09
C PHE A 506 -17.60 -1.39 -6.71
N LEU A 507 -16.63 -2.12 -6.14
CA LEU A 507 -16.36 -3.50 -6.53
C LEU A 507 -17.49 -4.45 -6.09
N LEU A 508 -18.05 -4.24 -4.90
CA LEU A 508 -19.09 -5.08 -4.30
C LEU A 508 -20.48 -4.89 -4.91
N LEU A 509 -20.81 -3.67 -5.35
CA LEU A 509 -22.12 -3.35 -5.95
C LEU A 509 -22.45 -4.16 -7.23
N PRO A 510 -21.53 -4.39 -8.19
CA PRO A 510 -21.80 -5.17 -9.39
C PRO A 510 -21.58 -6.69 -9.26
N PHE A 511 -21.22 -7.23 -8.08
CA PHE A 511 -20.98 -8.68 -7.91
C PHE A 511 -22.13 -9.56 -8.44
N PRO A 512 -23.41 -9.23 -8.20
CA PRO A 512 -24.53 -10.01 -8.76
C PRO A 512 -24.55 -10.02 -10.29
N SER A 513 -24.21 -8.88 -10.91
CA SER A 513 -24.13 -8.72 -12.37
C SER A 513 -22.94 -9.46 -12.98
N LEU A 514 -21.81 -9.49 -12.27
CA LEU A 514 -20.57 -10.21 -12.64
C LEU A 514 -20.72 -11.73 -12.58
N LEU A 515 -21.57 -12.24 -11.68
CA LEU A 515 -21.85 -13.67 -11.53
C LEU A 515 -22.98 -14.18 -12.45
N GLY A 516 -23.55 -13.30 -13.30
CA GLY A 516 -24.52 -13.69 -14.33
C GLY A 516 -25.85 -14.25 -13.80
N GLY A 517 -26.22 -13.96 -12.54
CA GLY A 517 -27.41 -14.56 -11.93
C GLY A 517 -28.10 -13.67 -10.90
N THR A 518 -29.40 -13.48 -11.11
CA THR A 518 -30.35 -13.11 -10.07
C THR A 518 -30.16 -14.04 -8.87
N PHE A 519 -29.77 -13.48 -7.73
CA PHE A 519 -29.93 -14.17 -6.44
C PHE A 519 -31.43 -14.46 -6.28
N ARG A 520 -31.81 -15.73 -6.41
CA ARG A 520 -33.13 -16.23 -5.99
C ARG A 520 -33.07 -16.66 -4.54
#